data_AF-A0A496QVB3-F1
#
_entry.id   AF-A0A496QVB3-F1
#
_cell.length_a   1.000
_cell.length_b   1.000
_cell.length_c   1.000
_cell.angle_alpha   90.00
_cell.angle_beta   90.00
_cell.angle_gamma   90.00
#
_symmetry.space_group_name_H-M   'P 1'
#
loop_
_entity.id
_entity.type
_entity.pdbx_description
1 polymer ?
#
loop_
_entity_poly.entity_id
_entity_poly.type
_entity_poly.pdbx_seq_one_letter_code
_entity_poly.pdbx_strand_id
1 'polypeptide(L)'
;DLEDDDFDLEEKLTRLYSDAQGAISQIRYWKRAVPFCQIAKYITGKINYHPEDRAGGEDWFALYIQFWKIRLERRFRTFSADRKKRELINEILSFIKLGKLPSMEYYCTGSRNDSDIQPRHEMSLGFLLGFLEQVFLPGMNKTLKLLLIDGDFYKDINREEFTDAYNNIYNISDQIKRIEFNISPAGEAGKAIENVRKELITPSLKRRKIQGIVRGVDSEAKKVIINAIENLKILENVLHGILYGEVGGRYDTISNLGYIGGRENKRVIEDFKRVLSKTIQTGEYLRSIYDLEISYDQIQLD
;
A
#
# COMPACT_ATOMS: atom_id res chain seq x y z
N ASP A 1 -49.66 26.50 29.33
CA ASP A 1 -48.62 27.53 29.21
C ASP A 1 -47.87 27.31 27.90
N LEU A 2 -48.49 27.82 26.84
CA LEU A 2 -47.96 27.92 25.48
C LEU A 2 -47.95 29.41 25.21
N GLU A 3 -46.88 30.09 25.60
CA GLU A 3 -46.50 31.46 25.24
C GLU A 3 -45.31 31.80 26.14
N ASP A 4 -44.10 31.69 25.59
CA ASP A 4 -42.99 32.55 26.02
C ASP A 4 -41.96 32.65 24.88
N ASP A 5 -41.84 33.90 24.45
CA ASP A 5 -40.73 34.59 23.80
C ASP A 5 -40.35 34.26 22.35
N ASP A 6 -40.99 35.02 21.46
CA ASP A 6 -40.42 35.68 20.29
C ASP A 6 -39.03 35.18 19.86
N PHE A 7 -39.02 34.13 19.04
CA PHE A 7 -37.90 33.90 18.15
C PHE A 7 -37.84 35.07 17.16
N ASP A 8 -37.09 36.11 17.51
CA ASP A 8 -36.90 37.31 16.69
C ASP A 8 -36.07 36.96 15.44
N LEU A 9 -36.76 36.33 14.50
CA LEU A 9 -36.29 35.97 13.19
C LEU A 9 -35.80 37.23 12.45
N GLU A 10 -36.44 38.37 12.71
CA GLU A 10 -36.17 39.64 12.06
C GLU A 10 -34.79 40.15 12.49
N GLU A 11 -34.49 40.22 13.79
CA GLU A 11 -33.18 40.63 14.29
C GLU A 11 -32.06 39.70 13.78
N LYS A 12 -32.31 38.39 13.75
CA LYS A 12 -31.33 37.40 13.28
C LYS A 12 -31.07 37.53 11.77
N LEU A 13 -32.11 37.81 10.97
CA LEU A 13 -31.98 38.09 9.54
C LEU A 13 -31.26 39.41 9.29
N THR A 14 -31.51 40.45 10.08
CA THR A 14 -30.80 41.73 9.96
C THR A 14 -29.32 41.57 10.24
N ARG A 15 -28.95 40.79 11.27
CA ARG A 15 -27.54 40.48 11.57
C ARG A 15 -26.87 39.71 10.44
N LEU A 16 -27.50 38.63 9.95
CA LEU A 16 -26.98 37.86 8.81
C LEU A 16 -26.82 38.71 7.54
N TYR A 17 -27.76 39.61 7.29
CA TYR A 17 -27.70 40.53 6.16
C TYR A 17 -26.55 41.54 6.30
N SER A 18 -26.35 42.10 7.49
CA SER A 18 -25.25 43.01 7.81
C SER A 18 -23.89 42.32 7.63
N ASP A 19 -23.75 41.09 8.14
CA ASP A 19 -22.53 40.30 8.00
C ASP A 19 -22.22 39.96 6.53
N ALA A 20 -23.27 39.59 5.76
CA ALA A 20 -23.14 39.35 4.33
C ALA A 20 -22.73 40.62 3.57
N GLN A 21 -23.31 41.78 3.90
CA GLN A 21 -22.90 43.06 3.33
C GLN A 21 -21.45 43.42 3.67
N GLY A 22 -21.03 43.17 4.92
CA GLY A 22 -19.65 43.36 5.37
C GLY A 22 -18.67 42.48 4.58
N ALA A 23 -18.97 41.20 4.42
CA ALA A 23 -18.18 40.26 3.64
C ALA A 23 -18.10 40.66 2.15
N ILE A 24 -19.22 41.04 1.53
CA ILE A 24 -19.25 41.50 0.14
C ILE A 24 -18.43 42.79 -0.03
N SER A 25 -18.49 43.70 0.94
CA SER A 25 -17.73 44.94 0.92
C SER A 25 -16.22 44.68 1.00
N GLN A 26 -15.80 43.73 1.84
CA GLN A 26 -14.40 43.28 1.91
C GLN A 26 -13.94 42.63 0.59
N ILE A 27 -14.77 41.80 -0.03
CA ILE A 27 -14.46 41.20 -1.35
C ILE A 27 -14.30 42.28 -2.41
N ARG A 28 -15.18 43.29 -2.42
CA ARG A 28 -15.11 44.44 -3.36
C ARG A 28 -13.90 45.33 -3.11
N TYR A 29 -13.50 45.49 -1.86
CA TYR A 29 -12.27 46.21 -1.50
C TYR A 29 -11.04 45.42 -1.96
N TRP A 30 -10.98 44.12 -1.67
CA TRP A 30 -9.89 43.24 -2.06
C TRP A 30 -9.72 43.15 -3.58
N LYS A 31 -10.83 43.06 -4.34
CA LYS A 31 -10.83 43.14 -5.82
C LYS A 31 -10.18 44.42 -6.34
N ARG A 32 -10.33 45.54 -5.64
CA ARG A 32 -9.74 46.84 -6.02
C ARG A 32 -8.29 46.97 -5.57
N ALA A 33 -7.96 46.47 -4.38
CA ALA A 33 -6.64 46.60 -3.79
C ALA A 33 -5.60 45.66 -4.43
N VAL A 34 -6.02 44.46 -4.85
CA VAL A 34 -5.12 43.46 -5.40
C VAL A 34 -5.22 43.44 -6.93
N PRO A 35 -4.12 43.67 -7.67
CA PRO A 35 -4.13 43.69 -9.13
C PRO A 35 -4.11 42.27 -9.71
N PHE A 36 -5.21 41.52 -9.55
CA PHE A 36 -5.32 40.12 -9.99
C PHE A 36 -4.95 39.90 -11.46
N CYS A 37 -5.35 40.82 -12.35
CA CYS A 37 -4.99 40.71 -13.77
C CYS A 37 -3.49 40.78 -13.99
N GLN A 38 -2.77 41.64 -13.26
CA GLN A 38 -1.31 41.78 -13.41
C GLN A 38 -0.60 40.54 -12.85
N ILE A 39 -1.06 40.04 -11.70
CA ILE A 39 -0.56 38.81 -11.08
C ILE A 39 -0.80 37.61 -12.01
N ALA A 40 -2.01 37.48 -12.58
CA ALA A 40 -2.35 36.40 -13.50
C ALA A 40 -1.55 36.47 -14.81
N LYS A 41 -1.36 37.67 -15.38
CA LYS A 41 -0.48 37.88 -16.54
C LYS A 41 0.95 37.45 -16.26
N TYR A 42 1.46 37.78 -15.06
CA TYR A 42 2.81 37.40 -14.62
C TYR A 42 2.96 35.88 -14.42
N ILE A 43 2.02 35.24 -13.71
CA ILE A 43 2.05 33.79 -13.45
C ILE A 43 1.92 32.99 -14.75
N THR A 44 1.07 33.44 -15.68
CA THR A 44 0.80 32.69 -16.92
C THR A 44 1.76 33.02 -18.07
N GLY A 45 2.59 34.06 -17.93
CA GLY A 45 3.49 34.54 -18.99
C GLY A 45 2.77 35.12 -20.22
N LYS A 46 1.45 35.31 -20.15
CA LYS A 46 0.61 35.80 -21.26
C LYS A 46 0.27 37.28 -21.04
N ILE A 47 0.95 38.17 -21.77
CA ILE A 47 0.74 39.63 -21.68
C ILE A 47 -0.70 40.04 -22.06
N ASN A 48 -1.31 39.29 -22.98
CA ASN A 48 -2.68 39.51 -23.48
C ASN A 48 -3.77 38.82 -22.65
N TYR A 49 -3.45 38.23 -21.49
CA TYR A 49 -4.45 37.59 -20.64
C TYR A 49 -5.43 38.62 -20.08
N HIS A 50 -6.73 38.42 -20.34
CA HIS A 50 -7.80 39.18 -19.71
C HIS A 50 -8.74 38.16 -19.06
N PRO A 51 -9.19 38.38 -17.81
CA PRO A 51 -10.23 37.55 -17.24
C PRO A 51 -11.48 37.69 -18.11
N GLU A 52 -12.16 36.59 -18.40
CA GLU A 52 -13.45 36.63 -19.08
C GLU A 52 -14.45 37.39 -18.22
N ASP A 53 -15.15 38.37 -18.81
CA ASP A 53 -16.28 39.03 -18.16
C ASP A 53 -17.44 38.03 -18.08
N ARG A 54 -17.76 37.57 -16.87
CA ARG A 54 -18.89 36.68 -16.60
C ARG A 54 -19.94 37.36 -15.74
N ALA A 55 -21.22 37.04 -16.01
CA ALA A 55 -22.37 37.61 -15.32
C ALA A 55 -22.35 37.18 -13.84
N GLY A 56 -22.34 38.18 -12.94
CA GLY A 56 -21.98 38.03 -11.52
C GLY A 56 -23.06 37.44 -10.58
N GLY A 57 -23.91 36.53 -11.05
CA GLY A 57 -24.97 35.94 -10.22
C GLY A 57 -24.61 34.55 -9.70
N GLU A 58 -24.63 33.56 -10.60
CA GLU A 58 -24.58 32.13 -10.26
C GLU A 58 -23.24 31.47 -10.61
N ASP A 59 -22.54 31.98 -11.62
CA ASP A 59 -21.30 31.37 -12.14
C ASP A 59 -20.15 31.37 -11.12
N TRP A 60 -19.99 32.43 -10.34
CA TRP A 60 -18.92 32.51 -9.33
C TRP A 60 -19.16 31.54 -8.18
N PHE A 61 -20.42 31.32 -7.80
CA PHE A 61 -20.80 30.40 -6.73
C PHE A 61 -20.64 28.94 -7.18
N ALA A 62 -20.98 28.63 -8.43
CA ALA A 62 -20.69 27.34 -9.05
C ALA A 62 -19.18 27.04 -9.05
N LEU A 63 -18.34 28.02 -9.45
CA LEU A 63 -16.88 27.88 -9.41
C LEU A 63 -16.35 27.72 -7.98
N TYR A 64 -16.93 28.44 -7.00
CA TYR A 64 -16.57 28.31 -5.59
C TYR A 64 -16.90 26.90 -5.04
N ILE A 65 -18.10 26.38 -5.33
CA ILE A 65 -18.48 25.01 -4.97
C ILE A 65 -17.55 24.01 -5.64
N GLN A 66 -17.27 24.17 -6.94
CA GLN A 66 -16.40 23.26 -7.67
C GLN A 66 -14.97 23.28 -7.11
N PHE A 67 -14.44 24.46 -6.78
CA PHE A 67 -13.13 24.62 -6.15
C PHE A 67 -13.05 23.86 -4.82
N TRP A 68 -14.03 24.05 -3.94
CA TRP A 68 -14.05 23.36 -2.64
C TRP A 68 -14.34 21.88 -2.78
N LYS A 69 -15.20 21.47 -3.72
CA LYS A 69 -15.48 20.07 -4.01
C LYS A 69 -14.21 19.34 -4.42
N ILE A 70 -13.44 19.87 -5.37
CA ILE A 70 -12.16 19.28 -5.80
C ILE A 70 -11.18 19.17 -4.61
N ARG A 71 -11.05 20.25 -3.82
CA ARG A 71 -10.12 20.27 -2.68
C ARG A 71 -10.52 19.31 -1.57
N LEU A 72 -11.81 19.22 -1.27
CA LEU A 72 -12.37 18.34 -0.26
C LEU A 72 -12.28 16.89 -0.71
N GLU A 73 -12.61 16.59 -1.97
CA GLU A 73 -12.43 15.27 -2.56
C GLU A 73 -10.97 14.81 -2.49
N ARG A 74 -10.00 15.66 -2.86
CA ARG A 74 -8.56 15.32 -2.74
C ARG A 74 -8.15 15.03 -1.29
N ARG A 75 -8.55 15.88 -0.34
CA ARG A 75 -8.28 15.66 1.08
C ARG A 75 -8.96 14.40 1.62
N PHE A 76 -10.20 14.16 1.22
CA PHE A 76 -10.97 13.00 1.63
C PHE A 76 -10.38 11.70 1.07
N ARG A 77 -9.90 11.69 -0.18
CA ARG A 77 -9.18 10.56 -0.77
C ARG A 77 -7.92 10.23 0.02
N THR A 78 -7.10 11.24 0.32
CA THR A 78 -5.87 11.08 1.12
C THR A 78 -6.19 10.53 2.52
N PHE A 79 -7.14 11.15 3.22
CA PHE A 79 -7.57 10.70 4.55
C PHE A 79 -8.14 9.28 4.54
N SER A 80 -8.95 8.94 3.53
CA SER A 80 -9.53 7.60 3.39
C SER A 80 -8.46 6.55 3.12
N ALA A 81 -7.44 6.87 2.30
CA ALA A 81 -6.30 6.00 2.06
C ALA A 81 -5.47 5.79 3.34
N ASP A 82 -5.16 6.87 4.08
CA ASP A 82 -4.43 6.79 5.35
C ASP A 82 -5.19 6.01 6.43
N ARG A 83 -6.51 6.12 6.44
CA ARG A 83 -7.36 5.36 7.35
C ARG A 83 -7.33 3.87 7.00
N LYS A 84 -7.58 3.52 5.73
CA LYS A 84 -7.49 2.13 5.24
C LYS A 84 -6.13 1.52 5.52
N LYS A 85 -5.06 2.29 5.31
CA LYS A 85 -3.68 1.89 5.60
C LYS A 85 -3.50 1.52 7.07
N ARG A 86 -3.97 2.36 7.99
CA ARG A 86 -3.86 2.12 9.43
C ARG A 86 -4.70 0.92 9.88
N GLU A 87 -5.93 0.80 9.39
CA GLU A 87 -6.81 -0.33 9.69
C GLU A 87 -6.16 -1.65 9.23
N LEU A 88 -5.71 -1.71 7.98
CA LEU A 88 -5.03 -2.89 7.42
C LEU A 88 -3.76 -3.25 8.20
N ILE A 89 -2.89 -2.27 8.50
CA ILE A 89 -1.68 -2.51 9.29
C ILE A 89 -2.02 -3.06 10.67
N ASN A 90 -3.06 -2.53 11.34
CA ASN A 90 -3.47 -3.03 12.65
C ASN A 90 -3.96 -4.48 12.59
N GLU A 91 -4.73 -4.83 11.56
CA GLU A 91 -5.19 -6.21 11.32
C GLU A 91 -3.99 -7.15 11.11
N ILE A 92 -3.05 -6.76 10.27
CA ILE A 92 -1.82 -7.51 10.00
C ILE A 92 -0.97 -7.70 11.26
N LEU A 93 -0.78 -6.64 12.05
CA LEU A 93 -0.01 -6.71 13.28
C LEU A 93 -0.66 -7.63 14.30
N SER A 94 -1.99 -7.63 14.36
CA SER A 94 -2.77 -8.57 15.18
C SER A 94 -2.60 -10.02 14.71
N PHE A 95 -2.55 -10.24 13.40
CA PHE A 95 -2.36 -11.56 12.78
C PHE A 95 -0.96 -12.13 13.05
N ILE A 96 0.09 -11.33 12.84
CA ILE A 96 1.49 -11.73 13.08
C ILE A 96 1.83 -11.70 14.59
N LYS A 97 1.00 -11.06 15.42
CA LYS A 97 1.24 -10.83 16.86
C LYS A 97 2.49 -9.99 17.13
N LEU A 98 2.73 -8.99 16.30
CA LEU A 98 3.82 -8.02 16.48
C LEU A 98 3.25 -6.64 16.80
N GLY A 99 4.02 -5.84 17.56
CA GLY A 99 3.67 -4.44 17.82
C GLY A 99 3.99 -3.50 16.65
N LYS A 100 4.93 -3.90 15.77
CA LYS A 100 5.34 -3.15 14.58
C LYS A 100 5.87 -4.11 13.52
N LEU A 101 5.73 -3.76 12.25
CA LEU A 101 6.33 -4.51 11.15
C LEU A 101 7.86 -4.43 11.25
N PRO A 102 8.58 -5.53 10.96
CA PRO A 102 10.02 -5.49 10.74
C PRO A 102 10.36 -4.41 9.71
N SER A 103 11.31 -3.55 10.05
CA SER A 103 11.80 -2.50 9.17
C SER A 103 13.22 -2.88 8.73
N MET A 104 13.50 -2.68 7.45
CA MET A 104 14.84 -2.88 6.87
C MET A 104 15.72 -1.67 7.21
N GLU A 105 17.02 -1.88 7.35
CA GLU A 105 17.99 -0.85 7.71
C GLU A 105 18.22 0.13 6.55
N TYR A 106 18.33 -0.39 5.32
CA TYR A 106 18.68 0.40 4.14
C TYR A 106 17.50 0.61 3.17
N TYR A 107 16.57 -0.34 3.09
CA TYR A 107 15.34 -0.21 2.29
C TYR A 107 14.19 0.29 3.17
N CYS A 108 14.29 1.51 3.69
CA CYS A 108 13.21 2.12 4.46
C CYS A 108 13.04 3.61 4.16
N THR A 109 11.80 4.08 4.33
CA THR A 109 11.44 5.49 4.17
C THR A 109 12.12 6.30 5.26
N GLY A 110 12.98 7.23 4.87
CA GLY A 110 13.74 8.05 5.82
C GLY A 110 15.02 7.39 6.34
N SER A 111 15.49 6.31 5.70
CA SER A 111 16.85 5.82 5.93
C SER A 111 17.86 6.95 5.72
N ARG A 112 18.56 7.30 6.81
CA ARG A 112 19.79 8.11 6.81
C ARG A 112 19.67 9.49 6.15
N ASN A 113 18.92 10.43 6.75
CA ASN A 113 18.90 11.87 6.38
C ASN A 113 18.60 12.18 4.90
N ASP A 114 18.21 11.19 4.09
CA ASP A 114 18.10 11.33 2.66
C ASP A 114 16.65 11.24 2.22
N SER A 115 16.04 12.41 2.00
CA SER A 115 14.70 12.53 1.45
C SER A 115 14.59 11.94 0.04
N ASP A 116 15.72 11.67 -0.62
CA ASP A 116 15.77 11.25 -2.02
C ASP A 116 15.58 9.72 -2.19
N ILE A 117 15.63 8.93 -1.11
CA ILE A 117 15.35 7.48 -1.11
C ILE A 117 13.99 7.22 -0.47
N GLN A 118 13.00 6.93 -1.31
CA GLN A 118 11.63 6.58 -0.90
C GLN A 118 11.27 5.24 -1.53
N PRO A 119 11.58 4.12 -0.86
CA PRO A 119 11.26 2.80 -1.37
C PRO A 119 9.75 2.59 -1.35
N ARG A 120 9.22 1.94 -2.40
CA ARG A 120 7.76 1.82 -2.60
C ARG A 120 7.12 0.68 -1.82
N HIS A 121 7.90 -0.36 -1.57
CA HIS A 121 7.40 -1.66 -1.13
C HIS A 121 7.84 -2.05 0.29
N GLU A 122 8.14 -1.06 1.13
CA GLU A 122 8.65 -1.28 2.49
C GLU A 122 7.69 -2.11 3.34
N MET A 123 6.38 -1.83 3.29
CA MET A 123 5.40 -2.49 4.15
C MET A 123 5.14 -3.92 3.69
N SER A 124 5.05 -4.15 2.38
CA SER A 124 4.89 -5.49 1.83
C SER A 124 6.07 -6.40 2.19
N LEU A 125 7.30 -5.91 2.05
CA LEU A 125 8.49 -6.67 2.43
C LEU A 125 8.62 -6.86 3.95
N GLY A 126 8.30 -5.84 4.74
CA GLY A 126 8.26 -5.95 6.20
C GLY A 126 7.23 -6.98 6.67
N PHE A 127 6.05 -7.01 6.05
CA PHE A 127 5.03 -8.03 6.29
C PHE A 127 5.54 -9.44 5.97
N LEU A 128 6.19 -9.64 4.82
CA LEU A 128 6.77 -10.93 4.44
C LEU A 128 7.80 -11.43 5.45
N LEU A 129 8.69 -10.56 5.92
CA LEU A 129 9.66 -10.91 6.97
C LEU A 129 8.95 -11.33 8.27
N GLY A 130 7.99 -10.54 8.73
CA GLY A 130 7.23 -10.82 9.94
C GLY A 130 6.45 -12.13 9.84
N PHE A 131 5.82 -12.38 8.69
CA PHE A 131 5.14 -13.63 8.39
C PHE A 131 6.08 -14.84 8.48
N LEU A 132 7.27 -14.75 7.86
CA LEU A 132 8.23 -15.85 7.87
C LEU A 132 8.66 -16.21 9.29
N GLU A 133 9.02 -15.20 10.09
CA GLU A 133 9.55 -15.38 11.44
C GLU A 133 8.50 -15.85 12.44
N GLN A 134 7.28 -15.31 12.39
CA GLN A 134 6.28 -15.53 13.44
C GLN A 134 5.22 -16.57 13.07
N VAL A 135 4.94 -16.76 11.78
CA VAL A 135 3.83 -17.62 11.31
C VAL A 135 4.35 -18.85 10.57
N PHE A 136 5.18 -18.65 9.56
CA PHE A 136 5.64 -19.72 8.69
C PHE A 136 6.60 -20.67 9.41
N LEU A 137 7.75 -20.17 9.89
CA LEU A 137 8.79 -21.01 10.50
C LEU A 137 8.32 -21.72 11.78
N PRO A 138 7.64 -21.06 12.74
CA PRO A 138 7.23 -21.70 13.99
C PRO A 138 5.98 -22.58 13.84
N GLY A 139 5.07 -22.20 12.92
CA GLY A 139 3.73 -22.78 12.85
C GLY A 139 3.47 -23.67 11.63
N MET A 140 3.78 -23.20 10.43
CA MET A 140 3.40 -23.89 9.18
C MET A 140 4.46 -24.89 8.72
N ASN A 141 5.73 -24.57 8.96
CA ASN A 141 6.88 -25.26 8.40
C ASN A 141 6.89 -26.76 8.75
N LYS A 142 6.57 -27.13 9.98
CA LYS A 142 6.53 -28.54 10.41
C LYS A 142 5.53 -29.36 9.58
N THR A 143 4.32 -28.86 9.43
CA THR A 143 3.22 -29.52 8.71
C THR A 143 3.49 -29.59 7.21
N LEU A 144 4.02 -28.51 6.63
CA LEU A 144 4.40 -28.47 5.21
C LEU A 144 5.59 -29.40 4.92
N LYS A 145 6.57 -29.48 5.81
CA LYS A 145 7.69 -30.44 5.68
C LYS A 145 7.23 -31.89 5.76
N LEU A 146 6.26 -32.19 6.62
CA LEU A 146 5.66 -33.53 6.67
C LEU A 146 5.09 -33.91 5.29
N LEU A 147 4.33 -32.99 4.68
CA LEU A 147 3.78 -33.19 3.34
C LEU A 147 4.88 -33.29 2.26
N LEU A 148 5.96 -32.54 2.40
CA LEU A 148 7.10 -32.58 1.46
C LEU A 148 7.82 -33.93 1.45
N ILE A 149 7.96 -34.55 2.62
CA ILE A 149 8.73 -35.80 2.80
C ILE A 149 7.83 -37.02 2.62
N ASP A 150 6.68 -37.03 3.30
CA ASP A 150 5.80 -38.19 3.40
C ASP A 150 4.61 -38.11 2.43
N GLY A 151 4.35 -36.99 1.76
CA GLY A 151 3.18 -36.84 0.88
C GLY A 151 3.27 -37.71 -0.37
N ASP A 152 2.28 -38.60 -0.54
CA ASP A 152 2.16 -39.44 -1.73
C ASP A 152 1.09 -38.89 -2.67
N PHE A 153 1.54 -38.06 -3.62
CA PHE A 153 0.67 -37.34 -4.56
C PHE A 153 0.28 -38.24 -5.72
N TYR A 154 -1.01 -38.25 -6.10
CA TYR A 154 -1.45 -38.96 -7.30
C TYR A 154 -0.87 -38.38 -8.60
N LYS A 155 -0.50 -37.10 -8.60
CA LYS A 155 0.03 -36.39 -9.77
C LYS A 155 1.37 -35.76 -9.41
N ASP A 156 2.41 -36.10 -10.16
CA ASP A 156 3.75 -35.54 -10.00
C ASP A 156 3.75 -34.01 -10.14
N ILE A 157 2.91 -33.46 -11.04
CA ILE A 157 2.76 -32.01 -11.21
C ILE A 157 2.34 -31.32 -9.90
N ASN A 158 1.41 -31.90 -9.14
CA ASN A 158 0.97 -31.32 -7.87
C ASN A 158 2.09 -31.35 -6.82
N ARG A 159 2.93 -32.40 -6.86
CA ARG A 159 4.10 -32.53 -6.00
C ARG A 159 5.18 -31.51 -6.36
N GLU A 160 5.44 -31.31 -7.65
CA GLU A 160 6.39 -30.33 -8.16
C GLU A 160 5.94 -28.90 -7.81
N GLU A 161 4.71 -28.53 -8.14
CA GLU A 161 4.14 -27.21 -7.81
C GLU A 161 4.18 -26.93 -6.30
N PHE A 162 3.87 -27.92 -5.47
CA PHE A 162 3.98 -27.80 -4.02
C PHE A 162 5.42 -27.58 -3.56
N THR A 163 6.35 -28.40 -4.06
CA THR A 163 7.76 -28.35 -3.67
C THR A 163 8.38 -27.01 -4.04
N ASP A 164 8.12 -26.53 -5.25
CA ASP A 164 8.61 -25.24 -5.73
C ASP A 164 8.00 -24.09 -4.92
N ALA A 165 6.69 -24.11 -4.67
CA ALA A 165 6.03 -23.08 -3.89
C ALA A 165 6.55 -23.02 -2.44
N TYR A 166 6.73 -24.17 -1.81
CA TYR A 166 7.31 -24.27 -0.48
C TYR A 166 8.73 -23.71 -0.44
N ASN A 167 9.60 -24.12 -1.36
CA ASN A 167 10.99 -23.67 -1.42
C ASN A 167 11.10 -22.17 -1.71
N ASN A 168 10.27 -21.65 -2.61
CA ASN A 168 10.22 -20.23 -2.91
C ASN A 168 9.85 -19.42 -1.66
N ILE A 169 8.79 -19.82 -0.94
CA ILE A 169 8.38 -19.13 0.30
C ILE A 169 9.47 -19.21 1.37
N TYR A 170 10.08 -20.38 1.56
CA TYR A 170 11.17 -20.56 2.52
C TYR A 170 12.34 -19.61 2.24
N ASN A 171 12.67 -19.39 0.97
CA ASN A 171 13.80 -18.55 0.54
C ASN A 171 13.49 -17.06 0.40
N ILE A 172 12.25 -16.61 0.62
CA ILE A 172 11.88 -15.18 0.52
C ILE A 172 12.76 -14.32 1.44
N SER A 173 13.07 -14.78 2.65
CA SER A 173 13.90 -14.00 3.60
C SER A 173 15.28 -13.67 3.03
N ASP A 174 15.90 -14.60 2.30
CA ASP A 174 17.19 -14.38 1.65
C ASP A 174 17.06 -13.46 0.43
N GLN A 175 15.95 -13.54 -0.30
CA GLN A 175 15.67 -12.59 -1.40
C GLN A 175 15.52 -11.16 -0.87
N ILE A 176 14.84 -10.97 0.27
CA ILE A 176 14.68 -9.66 0.91
C ILE A 176 16.04 -9.13 1.40
N LYS A 177 16.86 -9.96 2.05
CA LYS A 177 18.21 -9.57 2.47
C LYS A 177 19.10 -9.17 1.29
N ARG A 178 18.94 -9.79 0.11
CA ARG A 178 19.67 -9.38 -1.10
C ARG A 178 19.27 -8.00 -1.57
N ILE A 179 17.98 -7.66 -1.53
CA ILE A 179 17.48 -6.31 -1.85
C ILE A 179 18.07 -5.29 -0.88
N GLU A 180 18.03 -5.60 0.42
CA GLU A 180 18.60 -4.75 1.47
C GLU A 180 20.12 -4.55 1.30
N PHE A 181 20.85 -5.63 0.97
CA PHE A 181 22.27 -5.54 0.68
C PHE A 181 22.55 -4.71 -0.59
N ASN A 182 21.75 -4.86 -1.64
CA ASN A 182 21.94 -4.14 -2.91
C ASN A 182 21.87 -2.62 -2.71
N ILE A 183 20.91 -2.15 -1.91
CA ILE A 183 20.74 -0.72 -1.61
C ILE A 183 21.70 -0.21 -0.52
N SER A 184 22.31 -1.12 0.27
CA SER A 184 23.33 -0.76 1.26
C SER A 184 24.54 -0.05 0.64
N PRO A 185 25.35 0.72 1.40
CA PRO A 185 26.56 1.37 0.88
C PRO A 185 27.58 0.42 0.26
N ALA A 186 27.56 -0.87 0.63
CA ALA A 186 28.43 -1.89 0.06
C ALA A 186 27.87 -2.50 -1.23
N GLY A 187 26.56 -2.41 -1.44
CA GLY A 187 25.84 -2.95 -2.59
C GLY A 187 26.05 -2.15 -3.88
N GLU A 188 25.61 -2.71 -4.99
CA GLU A 188 25.76 -2.10 -6.32
C GLU A 188 24.93 -0.82 -6.44
N ALA A 189 23.65 -0.88 -6.07
CA ALA A 189 22.77 0.28 -6.10
C ALA A 189 23.24 1.38 -5.13
N GLY A 190 23.67 1.01 -3.91
CA GLY A 190 24.20 1.99 -2.95
C GLY A 190 25.48 2.69 -3.42
N LYS A 191 26.42 1.95 -4.03
CA LYS A 191 27.62 2.53 -4.68
C LYS A 191 27.25 3.46 -5.83
N ALA A 192 26.27 3.08 -6.65
CA ALA A 192 25.81 3.92 -7.74
C ALA A 192 25.19 5.23 -7.22
N ILE A 193 24.40 5.18 -6.13
CA ILE A 193 23.85 6.37 -5.47
C ILE A 193 24.98 7.29 -4.96
N GLU A 194 25.98 6.73 -4.27
CA GLU A 194 27.15 7.49 -3.79
C GLU A 194 27.95 8.14 -4.93
N ASN A 195 28.10 7.45 -6.06
CA ASN A 195 28.76 8.00 -7.24
C ASN A 195 27.98 9.20 -7.80
N VAL A 196 26.65 9.08 -7.94
CA VAL A 196 25.78 10.18 -8.39
C VAL A 196 25.83 11.37 -7.42
N ARG A 197 25.95 11.12 -6.11
CA ARG A 197 26.11 12.19 -5.11
C ARG A 197 27.40 12.99 -5.32
N LYS A 198 28.50 12.33 -5.69
CA LYS A 198 29.82 12.95 -5.94
C LYS A 198 29.90 13.69 -7.28
N GLU A 199 29.01 13.40 -8.24
CA GLU A 199 28.97 14.12 -9.52
C GLU A 199 28.67 15.62 -9.32
N LEU A 200 29.36 16.49 -10.07
CA LEU A 200 29.11 17.93 -10.09
C LEU A 200 27.97 18.27 -11.07
N ILE A 201 26.77 17.78 -10.78
CA ILE A 201 25.54 18.03 -11.54
C ILE A 201 24.50 18.77 -10.70
N THR A 202 23.49 19.36 -11.35
CA THR A 202 22.42 20.09 -10.66
C THR A 202 21.64 19.18 -9.70
N PRO A 203 21.13 19.71 -8.57
CA PRO A 203 20.38 18.92 -7.59
C PRO A 203 19.16 18.19 -8.18
N SER A 204 18.48 18.79 -9.16
CA SER A 204 17.34 18.15 -9.85
C SER A 204 17.75 16.93 -10.68
N LEU A 205 18.91 16.99 -11.35
CA LEU A 205 19.44 15.86 -12.11
C LEU A 205 19.97 14.75 -11.19
N LYS A 206 20.57 15.09 -10.04
CA LYS A 206 20.96 14.11 -9.00
C LYS A 206 19.75 13.31 -8.54
N ARG A 207 18.69 13.99 -8.12
CA ARG A 207 17.44 13.37 -7.68
C ARG A 207 16.87 12.43 -8.74
N ARG A 208 16.81 12.86 -10.00
CA ARG A 208 16.29 12.03 -11.09
C ARG A 208 17.13 10.77 -11.31
N LYS A 209 18.46 10.87 -11.24
CA LYS A 209 19.36 9.70 -11.36
C LYS A 209 19.22 8.75 -10.18
N ILE A 210 19.18 9.27 -8.94
CA ILE A 210 18.98 8.47 -7.72
C ILE A 210 17.63 7.75 -7.78
N GLN A 211 16.54 8.44 -8.14
CA GLN A 211 15.23 7.83 -8.33
C GLN A 211 15.23 6.74 -9.40
N GLY A 212 16.02 6.89 -10.47
CA GLY A 212 16.18 5.85 -11.49
C GLY A 212 16.78 4.57 -10.92
N ILE A 213 17.80 4.69 -10.05
CA ILE A 213 18.43 3.55 -9.36
C ILE A 213 17.45 2.92 -8.38
N VAL A 214 16.78 3.73 -7.55
CA VAL A 214 15.79 3.26 -6.56
C VAL A 214 14.64 2.52 -7.25
N ARG A 215 14.13 3.02 -8.39
CA ARG A 215 13.10 2.32 -9.18
C ARG A 215 13.54 0.94 -9.67
N GLY A 216 14.83 0.75 -9.95
CA GLY A 216 15.39 -0.56 -10.28
C GLY A 216 15.24 -1.53 -9.11
N VAL A 217 15.65 -1.09 -7.92
CA VAL A 217 15.51 -1.87 -6.67
C VAL A 217 14.04 -2.12 -6.32
N ASP A 218 13.16 -1.11 -6.48
CA ASP A 218 11.71 -1.27 -6.29
C ASP A 218 11.14 -2.33 -7.23
N SER A 219 11.64 -2.41 -8.48
CA SER A 219 11.19 -3.42 -9.43
C SER A 219 11.61 -4.83 -9.01
N GLU A 220 12.77 -4.99 -8.37
CA GLU A 220 13.20 -6.27 -7.79
C GLU A 220 12.32 -6.64 -6.58
N ALA A 221 12.07 -5.69 -5.68
CA ALA A 221 11.16 -5.86 -4.55
C ALA A 221 9.76 -6.29 -5.00
N LYS A 222 9.21 -5.63 -6.02
CA LYS A 222 7.93 -5.98 -6.63
C LYS A 222 7.90 -7.42 -7.15
N LYS A 223 8.98 -7.88 -7.81
CA LYS A 223 9.06 -9.27 -8.29
C LYS A 223 9.02 -10.27 -7.14
N VAL A 224 9.73 -10.00 -6.04
CA VAL A 224 9.69 -10.85 -4.84
C VAL A 224 8.28 -10.93 -4.26
N ILE A 225 7.57 -9.79 -4.18
CA ILE A 225 6.20 -9.73 -3.65
C ILE A 225 5.22 -10.50 -4.55
N ILE A 226 5.25 -10.27 -5.86
CA ILE A 226 4.38 -10.98 -6.81
C ILE A 226 4.64 -12.48 -6.75
N ASN A 227 5.91 -12.88 -6.77
CA ASN A 227 6.29 -14.29 -6.65
C ASN A 227 5.77 -14.89 -5.33
N ALA A 228 5.89 -14.18 -4.21
CA ALA A 228 5.35 -14.64 -2.93
C ALA A 228 3.82 -14.82 -2.98
N ILE A 229 3.08 -13.89 -3.58
CA ILE A 229 1.63 -13.98 -3.76
C ILE A 229 1.25 -15.20 -4.61
N GLU A 230 1.97 -15.46 -5.70
CA GLU A 230 1.73 -16.59 -6.59
C GLU A 230 2.01 -17.92 -5.88
N ASN A 231 3.13 -18.05 -5.19
CA ASN A 231 3.46 -19.27 -4.44
C ASN A 231 2.49 -19.52 -3.27
N LEU A 232 2.03 -18.48 -2.58
CA LEU A 232 0.98 -18.62 -1.56
C LEU A 232 -0.32 -19.14 -2.19
N LYS A 233 -0.66 -18.69 -3.41
CA LYS A 233 -1.85 -19.16 -4.12
C LYS A 233 -1.71 -20.62 -4.59
N ILE A 234 -0.53 -21.02 -5.03
CA ILE A 234 -0.23 -22.42 -5.37
C ILE A 234 -0.36 -23.30 -4.12
N LEU A 235 0.26 -22.90 -2.99
CA LEU A 235 0.11 -23.63 -1.73
C LEU A 235 -1.35 -23.72 -1.28
N GLU A 236 -2.12 -22.64 -1.40
CA GLU A 236 -3.56 -22.65 -1.10
C GLU A 236 -4.28 -23.71 -1.95
N ASN A 237 -4.07 -23.68 -3.27
CA ASN A 237 -4.75 -24.59 -4.20
C ASN A 237 -4.39 -26.07 -3.92
N VAL A 238 -3.11 -26.35 -3.70
CA VAL A 238 -2.64 -27.70 -3.38
C VAL A 238 -3.20 -28.17 -2.04
N LEU A 239 -3.07 -27.37 -0.97
CA LEU A 239 -3.58 -27.75 0.36
C LEU A 239 -5.11 -27.93 0.35
N HIS A 240 -5.82 -27.11 -0.43
CA HIS A 240 -7.25 -27.27 -0.62
C HIS A 240 -7.58 -28.57 -1.36
N GLY A 241 -6.85 -28.90 -2.44
CA GLY A 241 -6.97 -30.18 -3.15
C GLY A 241 -6.68 -31.38 -2.25
N ILE A 242 -5.69 -31.27 -1.36
CA ILE A 242 -5.36 -32.32 -0.39
C ILE A 242 -6.53 -32.58 0.56
N LEU A 243 -7.12 -31.52 1.12
CA LEU A 243 -8.15 -31.62 2.15
C LEU A 243 -9.55 -31.91 1.63
N TYR A 244 -9.88 -31.41 0.43
CA TYR A 244 -11.25 -31.37 -0.10
C TYR A 244 -11.36 -31.83 -1.56
N GLY A 245 -10.25 -32.12 -2.22
CA GLY A 245 -10.23 -32.55 -3.61
C GLY A 245 -10.66 -33.99 -3.78
N GLU A 246 -11.29 -34.28 -4.92
CA GLU A 246 -11.59 -35.62 -5.39
C GLU A 246 -10.47 -36.13 -6.30
N VAL A 247 -10.38 -37.45 -6.49
CA VAL A 247 -9.36 -38.04 -7.38
C VAL A 247 -9.70 -37.68 -8.84
N GLY A 248 -8.78 -37.02 -9.54
CA GLY A 248 -8.89 -36.72 -10.98
C GLY A 248 -9.04 -35.24 -11.36
N GLY A 249 -9.29 -34.33 -10.41
CA GLY A 249 -9.33 -32.88 -10.60
C GLY A 249 -7.96 -32.22 -10.86
N ARG A 250 -7.89 -30.88 -10.94
CA ARG A 250 -6.60 -30.19 -11.17
C ARG A 250 -5.66 -30.35 -9.97
N TYR A 251 -6.18 -30.09 -8.77
CA TYR A 251 -5.50 -30.32 -7.51
C TYR A 251 -6.24 -31.42 -6.76
N ASP A 252 -5.58 -32.56 -6.61
CA ASP A 252 -6.17 -33.79 -6.09
C ASP A 252 -5.71 -34.07 -4.66
N THR A 253 -6.42 -34.98 -3.99
CA THR A 253 -6.00 -35.48 -2.69
C THR A 253 -4.68 -36.28 -2.76
N ILE A 254 -4.11 -36.65 -1.63
CA ILE A 254 -2.95 -37.56 -1.55
C ILE A 254 -3.42 -38.96 -1.17
N SER A 255 -2.76 -39.98 -1.70
CA SER A 255 -3.15 -41.39 -1.48
C SER A 255 -3.04 -41.79 -0.01
N ASN A 256 -2.12 -41.15 0.71
CA ASN A 256 -1.79 -41.47 2.10
C ASN A 256 -2.44 -40.54 3.12
N LEU A 257 -3.44 -39.74 2.74
CA LEU A 257 -4.07 -38.76 3.64
C LEU A 257 -4.64 -39.43 4.91
N GLY A 258 -5.17 -40.65 4.81
CA GLY A 258 -5.76 -41.38 5.93
C GLY A 258 -4.77 -41.93 6.96
N TYR A 259 -3.47 -41.93 6.67
CA TYR A 259 -2.44 -42.44 7.56
C TYR A 259 -1.17 -41.58 7.64
N ILE A 260 -1.13 -40.43 6.95
CA ILE A 260 -0.04 -39.46 7.07
C ILE A 260 0.12 -38.99 8.52
N GLY A 261 1.36 -38.98 9.03
CA GLY A 261 1.64 -38.73 10.44
C GLY A 261 1.28 -39.88 11.41
N GLY A 262 0.91 -41.05 10.88
CA GLY A 262 0.67 -42.28 11.66
C GLY A 262 -0.40 -42.12 12.73
N ARG A 263 -0.04 -42.35 14.00
CA ARG A 263 -0.97 -42.30 15.14
C ARG A 263 -1.55 -40.91 15.39
N GLU A 264 -0.92 -39.85 14.89
CA GLU A 264 -1.37 -38.46 15.03
C GLU A 264 -2.15 -37.95 13.80
N ASN A 265 -2.57 -38.83 12.88
CA ASN A 265 -3.21 -38.44 11.62
C ASN A 265 -4.35 -37.41 11.76
N LYS A 266 -5.25 -37.59 12.72
CA LYS A 266 -6.35 -36.62 12.97
C LYS A 266 -5.83 -35.21 13.30
N ARG A 267 -4.78 -35.11 14.12
CA ARG A 267 -4.15 -33.84 14.48
C ARG A 267 -3.45 -33.22 13.27
N VAL A 268 -2.80 -34.03 12.44
CA VAL A 268 -2.15 -33.58 11.21
C VAL A 268 -3.16 -33.00 10.22
N ILE A 269 -4.35 -33.61 10.09
CA ILE A 269 -5.43 -33.07 9.24
C ILE A 269 -5.94 -31.73 9.77
N GLU A 270 -6.08 -31.58 11.09
CA GLU A 270 -6.42 -30.28 11.70
C GLU A 270 -5.31 -29.24 11.47
N ASP A 271 -4.04 -29.65 11.55
CA ASP A 271 -2.90 -28.79 11.23
C ASP A 271 -2.94 -28.33 9.78
N PHE A 272 -3.22 -29.20 8.81
CA PHE A 272 -3.37 -28.81 7.41
C PHE A 272 -4.47 -27.77 7.22
N LYS A 273 -5.63 -27.91 7.89
CA LYS A 273 -6.70 -26.90 7.84
C LYS A 273 -6.24 -25.55 8.40
N ARG A 274 -5.49 -25.56 9.51
CA ARG A 274 -4.91 -24.33 10.10
C ARG A 274 -3.90 -23.69 9.16
N VAL A 275 -3.04 -24.48 8.53
CA VAL A 275 -2.04 -24.01 7.56
C VAL A 275 -2.74 -23.40 6.35
N LEU A 276 -3.75 -24.08 5.77
CA LEU A 276 -4.54 -23.57 4.66
C LEU A 276 -5.17 -22.21 4.99
N SER A 277 -5.85 -22.09 6.14
CA SER A 277 -6.47 -20.84 6.57
C SER A 277 -5.44 -19.69 6.71
N LYS A 278 -4.27 -19.98 7.28
CA LYS A 278 -3.18 -19.00 7.40
C LYS A 278 -2.59 -18.61 6.05
N THR A 279 -2.43 -19.57 5.13
CA THR A 279 -1.95 -19.31 3.76
C THR A 279 -2.89 -18.35 3.03
N ILE A 280 -4.21 -18.59 3.10
CA ILE A 280 -5.24 -17.73 2.49
C ILE A 280 -5.16 -16.31 3.07
N GLN A 281 -5.24 -16.18 4.40
CA GLN A 281 -5.19 -14.88 5.07
C GLN A 281 -3.89 -14.13 4.74
N THR A 282 -2.75 -14.81 4.73
CA THR A 282 -1.46 -14.20 4.37
C THR A 282 -1.47 -13.70 2.92
N GLY A 283 -2.01 -14.49 1.99
CA GLY A 283 -2.13 -14.09 0.58
C GLY A 283 -3.02 -12.86 0.38
N GLU A 284 -4.16 -12.80 1.08
CA GLU A 284 -5.08 -11.66 1.04
C GLU A 284 -4.46 -10.40 1.64
N TYR A 285 -3.81 -10.51 2.81
CA TYR A 285 -3.12 -9.38 3.42
C TYR A 285 -1.97 -8.87 2.53
N LEU A 286 -1.13 -9.75 2.00
CA LEU A 286 -0.02 -9.36 1.15
C LEU A 286 -0.48 -8.62 -0.11
N ARG A 287 -1.53 -9.12 -0.78
CA ARG A 287 -2.16 -8.43 -1.93
C ARG A 287 -2.71 -7.07 -1.52
N SER A 288 -3.44 -7.01 -0.41
CA SER A 288 -4.06 -5.78 0.07
C SER A 288 -3.03 -4.70 0.40
N ILE A 289 -1.89 -5.06 1.03
CA ILE A 289 -0.80 -4.12 1.33
C ILE A 289 -0.17 -3.63 0.03
N TYR A 290 0.13 -4.55 -0.89
CA TYR A 290 0.77 -4.24 -2.15
C TYR A 290 -0.08 -3.31 -3.03
N ASP A 291 -1.39 -3.57 -3.12
CA ASP A 291 -2.33 -2.71 -3.84
C ASP A 291 -2.46 -1.33 -3.18
N LEU A 292 -2.39 -1.28 -1.85
CA LEU A 292 -2.38 -0.03 -1.10
C LEU A 292 -1.11 0.78 -1.38
N GLU A 293 0.07 0.15 -1.42
CA GLU A 293 1.33 0.80 -1.76
C GLU A 293 1.32 1.38 -3.19
N ILE A 294 0.74 0.65 -4.15
CA ILE A 294 0.61 1.14 -5.54
C ILE A 294 -0.38 2.29 -5.65
N SER A 295 -1.54 2.19 -4.99
CA SER A 295 -2.60 3.21 -5.10
C SER A 295 -2.26 4.52 -4.41
N TYR A 296 -1.46 4.48 -3.34
CA TYR A 296 -1.01 5.68 -2.62
C TYR A 296 -0.13 6.57 -3.51
N ASP A 297 0.70 5.97 -4.37
CA ASP A 297 1.55 6.69 -5.34
C ASP A 297 0.72 7.44 -6.40
N GLN A 298 -0.39 6.86 -6.86
CA GLN A 298 -1.28 7.52 -7.83
C GLN A 298 -1.92 8.78 -7.23
N ILE A 299 -2.28 8.73 -5.94
CA ILE A 299 -2.89 9.86 -5.23
C ILE A 299 -1.88 11.00 -4.99
N GLN A 300 -0.58 10.70 -4.85
CA GLN A 300 0.45 11.74 -4.69
C GLN A 300 0.87 12.41 -6.01
N LEU A 301 0.62 11.77 -7.15
CA LEU A 301 0.93 12.30 -8.49
C LEU A 301 -0.19 13.19 -9.07
N ASP A 302 -1.41 13.13 -8.52
CA ASP A 302 -2.63 13.86 -8.95
C ASP A 302 -2.97 15.13 -8.13
#